data_AF-A0A1V5K7M8-F1
#
_entry.id   AF-A0A1V5K7M8-F1
#
_cell.length_a   1.000
_cell.length_b   1.000
_cell.length_c   1.000
_cell.angle_alpha   90.00
_cell.angle_beta   90.00
_cell.angle_gamma   90.00
#
_symmetry.space_group_name_H-M   'P 1'
#
loop_
_entity.id
_entity.type
_entity.pdbx_description
1 polymer ?
#
loop_
_entity_poly.entity_id
_entity_poly.type
_entity_poly.pdbx_seq_one_letter_code
_entity_poly.pdbx_strand_id
1 'polypeptide(L)'
;MCFNGTNEIVAADSELDRILFMDLNGNFRMKIEPGTDIKGIAVKDGILYVPCAAGIIEYSCVNGSKLRVWADYGEGNGKVIKPSLIDTMDSAVYVENVSDIKVFEP
;
A
#
# COMPACT_ATOMS: atom_id res chain seq x y z
N MET A 1 6.49 -4.86 -6.00
CA MET A 1 7.02 -5.69 -4.90
C MET A 1 8.05 -4.88 -4.12
N CYS A 2 8.19 -5.11 -2.82
CA CYS A 2 9.14 -4.42 -1.95
C CYS A 2 9.54 -5.30 -0.76
N PHE A 3 10.56 -4.89 0.00
CA PHE A 3 10.94 -5.56 1.24
C PHE A 3 10.22 -4.93 2.43
N ASN A 4 9.83 -5.73 3.43
CA ASN A 4 9.17 -5.19 4.62
C ASN A 4 10.12 -4.69 5.73
N GLY A 5 11.43 -4.80 5.52
CA GLY A 5 12.46 -4.42 6.49
C GLY A 5 12.89 -5.53 7.46
N THR A 6 12.26 -6.71 7.46
CA THR A 6 12.56 -7.83 8.36
C THR A 6 12.78 -9.16 7.64
N ASN A 7 13.30 -9.12 6.40
CA ASN A 7 13.57 -10.28 5.52
C ASN A 7 12.33 -10.93 4.87
N GLU A 8 11.29 -10.16 4.57
CA GLU A 8 10.17 -10.66 3.77
C GLU A 8 9.96 -9.83 2.52
N ILE A 9 9.53 -10.50 1.45
CA ILE A 9 9.08 -9.92 0.21
C ILE A 9 7.58 -9.67 0.34
N VAL A 10 7.16 -8.45 0.04
CA VAL A 10 5.76 -8.08 -0.11
C VAL A 10 5.48 -7.86 -1.60
N ALA A 11 4.47 -8.52 -2.13
CA ALA A 11 4.12 -8.44 -3.54
C ALA A 11 2.63 -8.13 -3.71
N ALA A 12 2.32 -7.15 -4.55
CA ALA A 12 0.98 -6.91 -5.03
C ALA A 12 0.70 -7.84 -6.21
N ASP A 13 -0.40 -8.57 -6.14
CA ASP A 13 -0.95 -9.37 -7.22
C ASP A 13 -2.21 -8.65 -7.71
N SER A 14 -2.01 -7.75 -8.68
CA SER A 14 -3.04 -6.81 -9.15
C SER A 14 -4.19 -7.48 -9.88
N GLU A 15 -3.94 -8.63 -10.52
CA GLU A 15 -4.98 -9.39 -11.21
C GLU A 15 -5.95 -10.07 -10.24
N LEU A 16 -5.48 -10.37 -9.03
CA LEU A 16 -6.25 -11.04 -7.99
C LEU A 16 -6.55 -10.14 -6.77
N ASP A 17 -6.28 -8.84 -6.88
CA ASP A 17 -6.60 -7.83 -5.86
C ASP A 17 -6.13 -8.22 -4.43
N ARG A 18 -4.92 -8.78 -4.36
CA ARG A 18 -4.34 -9.29 -3.10
C ARG A 18 -2.88 -8.89 -2.94
N ILE A 19 -2.43 -8.91 -1.70
CA ILE A 19 -1.02 -8.73 -1.36
C ILE A 19 -0.51 -9.98 -0.67
N LEU A 20 0.65 -10.45 -1.11
CA LEU A 20 1.33 -11.64 -0.61
C LEU A 20 2.56 -11.23 0.19
N PHE A 21 2.75 -11.88 1.34
CA PHE A 21 3.97 -11.82 2.14
C PHE A 21 4.67 -13.16 2.02
N MET A 22 5.95 -13.13 1.64
CA MET A 22 6.76 -14.31 1.39
C MET A 22 8.13 -14.15 2.05
N ASP A 23 8.76 -15.26 2.42
CA ASP A 23 10.18 -15.22 2.79
C ASP A 23 11.08 -14.94 1.56
N LEU A 24 12.38 -14.75 1.80
CA LEU A 24 13.35 -14.46 0.73
C LEU A 24 13.54 -15.62 -0.28
N ASN A 25 13.04 -16.82 0.02
CA ASN A 25 13.04 -17.95 -0.89
C ASN A 25 11.73 -18.06 -1.70
N GLY A 26 10.78 -17.15 -1.47
CA GLY A 26 9.48 -17.15 -2.13
C GLY A 26 8.43 -18.04 -1.46
N ASN A 27 8.68 -18.56 -0.25
CA ASN A 27 7.68 -19.34 0.46
C ASN A 27 6.58 -18.43 1.00
N PHE A 28 5.33 -18.80 0.77
CA PHE A 28 4.17 -18.06 1.25
C PHE A 28 4.09 -18.07 2.78
N ARG A 29 3.84 -16.90 3.36
CA ARG A 29 3.54 -16.74 4.78
C ARG A 29 2.09 -16.34 5.02
N MET A 30 1.65 -15.24 4.42
CA MET A 30 0.31 -14.69 4.59
C MET A 30 -0.15 -13.88 3.38
N LYS A 31 -1.46 -13.62 3.30
CA LYS A 31 -2.06 -12.72 2.33
C LYS A 31 -3.01 -11.73 3.02
N ILE A 32 -3.21 -10.60 2.39
CA ILE A 32 -4.29 -9.66 2.70
C ILE A 32 -5.04 -9.29 1.42
N GLU A 33 -6.29 -8.87 1.57
CA GLU A 33 -7.20 -8.48 0.48
C GLU A 33 -7.71 -7.06 0.74
N PRO A 34 -6.95 -6.03 0.32
CA PRO A 34 -7.24 -4.63 0.62
C PRO A 34 -8.47 -4.06 -0.09
N GLY A 35 -8.94 -4.73 -1.14
CA GLY A 35 -9.95 -4.24 -2.07
C GLY A 35 -9.40 -4.25 -3.49
N THR A 36 -10.07 -3.56 -4.40
CA THR A 36 -9.77 -3.61 -5.82
C THR A 36 -8.83 -2.50 -6.29
N ASP A 37 -8.25 -2.68 -7.48
CA ASP A 37 -7.43 -1.68 -8.19
C ASP A 37 -6.09 -1.41 -7.48
N ILE A 38 -5.47 -2.45 -6.92
CA ILE A 38 -4.16 -2.38 -6.28
C ILE A 38 -3.08 -2.49 -7.36
N LYS A 39 -2.29 -1.43 -7.53
CA LYS A 39 -1.21 -1.38 -8.53
C LYS A 39 0.17 -1.28 -7.91
N GLY A 40 0.32 -0.38 -6.94
CA GLY A 40 1.56 -0.16 -6.20
C GLY A 40 1.44 -0.59 -4.74
N ILE A 41 2.59 -0.75 -4.10
CA ILE A 41 2.73 -0.92 -2.65
C ILE A 41 4.04 -0.28 -2.21
N ALA A 42 4.05 0.29 -1.01
CA ALA A 42 5.26 0.78 -0.37
C ALA A 42 5.29 0.34 1.09
N VAL A 43 6.49 0.11 1.62
CA VAL A 43 6.67 -0.24 3.04
C VAL A 43 7.64 0.75 3.67
N LYS A 44 7.27 1.24 4.86
CA LYS A 44 8.11 2.09 5.71
C LYS A 44 7.90 1.71 7.17
N ASP A 45 8.98 1.51 7.92
CA ASP A 45 8.92 1.27 9.37
C ASP A 45 7.95 0.14 9.79
N GLY A 46 7.88 -0.93 8.98
CA GLY A 46 6.98 -2.06 9.22
C GLY A 46 5.50 -1.80 8.91
N ILE A 47 5.18 -0.67 8.29
CA ILE A 47 3.84 -0.30 7.80
C ILE A 47 3.82 -0.44 6.29
N LEU A 48 2.83 -1.18 5.79
CA LEU A 48 2.52 -1.32 4.38
C LEU A 48 1.45 -0.31 3.99
N TYR A 49 1.73 0.48 2.96
CA TYR A 49 0.80 1.42 2.35
C TYR A 49 0.26 0.86 1.05
N VAL A 50 -1.06 0.82 0.94
CA VAL A 50 -1.75 0.22 -0.20
C VAL A 50 -2.73 1.22 -0.82
N PRO A 51 -2.39 1.83 -1.96
CA PRO A 51 -3.36 2.53 -2.79
C PRO A 51 -4.34 1.51 -3.40
N CYS A 52 -5.64 1.78 -3.26
CA CYS A 52 -6.71 0.99 -3.84
C CYS A 52 -7.96 1.87 -4.07
N ALA A 53 -9.03 1.27 -4.59
CA ALA A 53 -10.28 1.99 -4.85
C ALA A 53 -10.91 2.64 -3.60
N ALA A 54 -10.61 2.13 -2.40
CA ALA A 54 -11.11 2.69 -1.14
C ALA A 54 -10.24 3.83 -0.59
N GLY A 55 -9.07 4.09 -1.19
CA GLY A 55 -8.11 5.06 -0.69
C GLY A 55 -6.70 4.51 -0.52
N ILE A 56 -5.94 5.14 0.38
CA ILE A 56 -4.64 4.64 0.83
C ILE A 56 -4.86 3.97 2.19
N ILE A 57 -4.65 2.65 2.24
CA ILE A 57 -4.85 1.85 3.44
C ILE A 57 -3.49 1.49 4.04
N GLU A 58 -3.37 1.65 5.36
CA GLU A 58 -2.22 1.15 6.12
C GLU A 58 -2.49 -0.25 6.68
N TYR A 59 -1.48 -1.11 6.57
CA TYR A 59 -1.44 -2.42 7.19
C TYR A 59 -0.17 -2.60 8.01
N SER A 60 -0.27 -3.33 9.13
CA SER A 60 0.90 -3.82 9.83
C SER A 60 1.56 -4.95 9.03
N CYS A 61 2.84 -4.81 8.67
CA CYS A 61 3.59 -5.90 8.05
C CYS A 61 3.79 -7.09 9.00
N VAL A 62 3.66 -6.88 10.32
CA VAL A 62 3.87 -7.93 11.33
C VAL A 62 2.74 -8.94 11.35
N ASN A 63 1.50 -8.52 11.15
CA ASN A 63 0.34 -9.40 11.30
C ASN A 63 -0.76 -9.21 10.24
N GLY A 64 -0.60 -8.26 9.30
CA GLY A 64 -1.59 -7.98 8.27
C GLY A 64 -2.84 -7.24 8.75
N SER A 65 -2.84 -6.72 9.98
CA SER A 65 -3.99 -5.96 10.49
C SER A 65 -4.08 -4.62 9.77
N LYS A 66 -5.28 -4.27 9.31
CA LYS A 66 -5.59 -2.92 8.83
C LYS A 66 -5.51 -1.93 9.99
N LEU A 67 -4.74 -0.87 9.83
CA LEU A 67 -4.51 0.15 10.86
C LEU A 67 -5.43 1.35 10.67
N ARG A 68 -5.45 1.94 9.46
CA ARG A 68 -6.31 3.08 9.10
C ARG A 68 -6.41 3.27 7.58
N VAL A 69 -7.26 4.22 7.18
CA VAL A 69 -7.40 4.72 5.80
C VAL A 69 -7.13 6.22 5.82
N TRP A 70 -6.26 6.73 4.94
CA TRP A 70 -5.83 8.14 4.97
C TRP A 70 -6.65 9.05 4.07
N ALA A 71 -7.01 8.55 2.88
CA ALA A 71 -7.61 9.37 1.84
C ALA A 71 -8.76 8.61 1.22
N ASP A 72 -9.99 9.05 1.45
CA ASP A 72 -11.14 8.47 0.76
C ASP A 72 -11.08 8.79 -0.74
N TYR A 73 -11.76 7.96 -1.52
CA TYR A 73 -12.00 8.25 -2.93
C TYR A 73 -12.72 9.60 -3.11
N GLY A 74 -12.16 10.50 -3.91
CA GLY A 74 -12.83 11.74 -4.35
C GLY A 74 -11.91 12.94 -4.57
N GLU A 75 -12.53 14.09 -4.82
CA GLU A 75 -11.83 15.35 -5.14
C GLU A 75 -11.60 16.24 -3.90
N GLY A 76 -10.48 16.96 -3.89
CA GLY A 76 -10.16 17.96 -2.87
C GLY A 76 -9.10 17.55 -1.85
N ASN A 77 -9.00 18.32 -0.77
CA ASN A 77 -7.97 18.17 0.25
C ASN A 77 -8.14 16.85 1.00
N GLY A 78 -7.05 16.10 1.16
CA GLY A 78 -7.04 14.81 1.86
C GLY A 78 -7.75 13.67 1.11
N LYS A 79 -8.11 13.84 -0.17
CA LYS A 79 -8.74 12.80 -0.99
C LYS A 79 -7.87 12.39 -2.16
N VAL A 80 -8.12 11.20 -2.71
CA VAL A 80 -7.39 10.67 -3.86
C VAL A 80 -8.36 10.02 -4.86
N ILE A 81 -8.01 10.00 -6.13
CA ILE A 81 -8.82 9.42 -7.22
C ILE A 81 -7.95 8.46 -8.00
N LYS A 82 -8.46 7.23 -8.14
CA LYS A 82 -7.78 6.13 -8.85
C LYS A 82 -6.29 6.04 -8.47
N PRO A 83 -5.96 5.95 -7.17
CA PRO A 83 -4.57 5.90 -6.77
C PRO A 83 -3.90 4.66 -7.35
N SER A 84 -2.66 4.78 -7.79
CA SER A 84 -1.93 3.69 -8.46
C SER A 84 -0.56 3.42 -7.83
N LEU A 85 0.49 4.09 -8.30
CA LEU A 85 1.83 3.92 -7.75
C LEU A 85 1.98 4.70 -6.44
N ILE A 86 2.79 4.17 -5.54
CA ILE A 86 3.04 4.74 -4.21
C ILE A 86 4.51 4.58 -3.85
N ASP A 87 5.06 5.58 -3.17
CA ASP A 87 6.38 5.51 -2.56
C ASP A 87 6.43 6.34 -1.26
N THR A 88 7.46 6.13 -0.44
CA THR A 88 7.64 6.85 0.82
C THR A 88 9.05 7.42 0.93
N MET A 89 9.17 8.63 1.47
CA MET A 89 10.45 9.27 1.79
C MET A 89 10.24 10.08 3.08
N ASP A 90 11.10 9.94 4.09
CA ASP A 90 11.06 10.71 5.36
C ASP A 90 9.65 11.05 5.89
N SER A 91 8.93 10.30 6.69
CA SER A 91 7.50 10.59 7.01
C SER A 91 6.51 10.71 5.83
N ALA A 92 6.79 11.33 4.68
CA ALA A 92 5.85 11.57 3.60
C ALA A 92 5.57 10.31 2.76
N VAL A 93 4.33 10.22 2.29
CA VAL A 93 3.82 9.20 1.36
C VAL A 93 3.37 9.89 0.08
N TYR A 94 3.97 9.49 -1.04
CA TYR A 94 3.71 10.04 -2.36
C TYR A 94 2.86 9.03 -3.13
N VAL A 95 1.71 9.48 -3.63
CA VAL A 95 0.77 8.62 -4.34
C VAL A 95 0.41 9.24 -5.67
N GLU A 96 0.57 8.47 -6.73
CA GLU A 96 0.05 8.83 -8.05
C GLU A 96 -1.48 8.90 -7.98
N ASN A 97 -2.01 10.04 -8.37
CA ASN A 97 -3.42 10.35 -8.53
C ASN A 97 -3.67 10.65 -10.02
N VAL A 98 -4.93 10.65 -10.46
CA VAL A 98 -5.32 10.71 -11.89
C VAL A 98 -4.44 11.61 -12.78
N SER A 99 -4.07 12.80 -12.31
CA SER A 99 -3.30 13.77 -13.08
C SER A 99 -2.13 14.41 -12.33
N ASP A 100 -1.87 13.99 -11.09
CA ASP A 100 -0.84 14.57 -10.24
C ASP A 100 -0.28 13.54 -9.23
N ILE A 101 0.72 13.94 -8.46
CA ILE A 101 1.20 13.17 -7.31
C ILE A 101 0.71 13.90 -6.06
N LYS A 102 -0.03 13.19 -5.20
CA LYS A 102 -0.44 13.71 -3.90
C LYS A 102 0.54 13.27 -2.82
N VAL A 103 0.77 14.16 -1.87
CA VAL A 103 1.62 13.93 -0.71
C VAL A 103 0.76 13.87 0.53
N PHE A 104 0.99 12.86 1.35
CA PHE A 104 0.32 12.67 2.63
C PHE A 104 1.34 12.49 3.73
N GLU A 105 1.05 13.04 4.91
CA GLU A 105 1.89 12.91 6.11
C GLU A 105 1.14 12.06 7.17
N PRO A 106 1.83 11.15 7.88
CA PRO A 106 1.26 10.25 8.88
C PRO A 106 0.61 10.93 10.07
#